data_AF-A0AAU9KT51-F1
#
_entry.id   AF-A0AAU9KT51-F1
#
_cell.length_a   1.000
_cell.length_b   1.000
_cell.length_c   1.000
_cell.angle_alpha   90.00
_cell.angle_beta   90.00
_cell.angle_gamma   90.00
#
_symmetry.space_group_name_H-M   'P 1'
#
loop_
_entity.id
_entity.type
_entity.pdbx_description
1 polymer ?
#
loop_
_entity_poly.entity_id
_entity_poly.type
_entity_poly.pdbx_seq_one_letter_code
_entity_poly.pdbx_strand_id
1 'polypeptide(L)'
;MDISLLASGTQVVLNDLLVERGLVEWQVMRNIRISTDSEDAVDLIYGNAVTSKLEDERVERKRKWKTTKLSHDKQQLTYCCIVILPVVSGSSTLSMKRLVELQQCADANEPNHVLRATKRTFLSITDAANISYYVLQTPATLP
;
A
#
# COMPACT_ATOMS: atom_id res chain seq x y z
N MET A 1 -3.68 18.17 -6.54
CA MET A 1 -4.21 17.84 -5.19
C MET A 1 -3.35 18.56 -4.17
N ASP A 2 -3.93 19.23 -3.17
CA ASP A 2 -3.15 19.88 -2.10
C ASP A 2 -2.75 18.82 -1.05
N ILE A 3 -1.45 18.51 -1.00
CA ILE A 3 -0.87 17.45 -0.17
C ILE A 3 -0.76 17.90 1.30
N SER A 4 -0.74 19.21 1.55
CA SER A 4 -0.57 19.78 2.90
C SER A 4 -1.73 19.47 3.85
N LEU A 5 -2.90 19.12 3.27
CA LEU A 5 -4.12 18.75 4.01
C LEU A 5 -4.20 17.26 4.35
N LEU A 6 -3.19 16.46 3.99
CA LEU A 6 -3.15 15.03 4.33
C LEU A 6 -2.60 14.84 5.76
N ALA A 7 -2.98 13.75 6.42
CA ALA A 7 -2.34 13.36 7.67
C ALA A 7 -0.83 13.15 7.47
N SER A 8 -0.01 13.44 8.49
CA SER A 8 1.45 13.38 8.38
C SER A 8 1.96 12.02 7.87
N GLY A 9 1.37 10.91 8.31
CA GLY A 9 1.74 9.58 7.82
C GLY A 9 1.45 9.41 6.33
N THR A 10 0.29 9.89 5.88
CA THR A 10 -0.12 9.86 4.47
C THR A 10 0.77 10.74 3.59
N GLN A 11 1.21 11.90 4.08
CA GLN A 11 2.15 12.75 3.35
C GLN A 11 3.49 12.05 3.15
N VAL A 12 4.03 11.43 4.19
CA VAL A 12 5.31 10.71 4.17
C VAL A 12 5.25 9.56 3.16
N VAL A 13 4.19 8.74 3.24
CA VAL A 13 4.01 7.61 2.32
C VAL A 13 3.81 8.07 0.88
N LEU A 14 3.00 9.12 0.65
CA LEU A 14 2.79 9.65 -0.70
C LEU A 14 4.09 10.21 -1.28
N ASN A 15 4.92 10.88 -0.47
CA ASN A 15 6.20 11.41 -0.93
C ASN A 15 7.15 10.28 -1.37
N ASP A 16 7.32 9.24 -0.55
CA ASP A 16 8.12 8.05 -0.92
C ASP A 16 7.60 7.39 -2.21
N LEU A 17 6.27 7.24 -2.33
CA LEU A 17 5.68 6.66 -3.52
C LEU A 17 5.99 7.48 -4.79
N LEU A 18 5.92 8.81 -4.71
CA LEU A 18 6.17 9.71 -5.84
C LEU A 18 7.66 9.79 -6.22
N VAL A 19 8.53 9.93 -5.22
CA VAL A 19 9.96 10.19 -5.43
C VAL A 19 10.73 8.90 -5.66
N GLU A 20 10.49 7.88 -4.83
CA GLU A 20 11.28 6.66 -4.81
C GLU A 20 10.61 5.52 -5.59
N ARG A 21 9.30 5.34 -5.45
CA ARG A 21 8.59 4.16 -5.98
C ARG A 21 7.94 4.35 -7.35
N GLY A 22 8.05 5.57 -7.92
CA GLY A 22 7.61 5.88 -9.29
C GLY A 22 6.09 5.89 -9.46
N LEU A 23 5.35 6.35 -8.45
CA LEU A 23 3.90 6.47 -8.49
C LEU A 23 3.46 7.53 -9.51
N VAL A 24 2.55 7.15 -10.40
CA VAL A 24 1.90 8.04 -11.39
C VAL A 24 0.39 7.79 -11.42
N GLU A 25 -0.36 8.74 -12.00
CA GLU A 25 -1.82 8.63 -12.17
C GLU A 25 -2.56 8.28 -10.88
N TRP A 26 -2.24 9.00 -9.82
CA TRP A 26 -2.65 8.64 -8.46
C TRP A 26 -3.83 9.45 -7.93
N GLN A 27 -4.53 8.86 -6.97
CA GLN A 27 -5.62 9.48 -6.23
C GLN A 27 -5.55 9.04 -4.76
N VAL A 28 -5.79 9.99 -3.84
CA VAL A 28 -5.90 9.69 -2.40
C VAL A 28 -7.35 9.76 -1.96
N MET A 29 -7.83 8.70 -1.32
CA MET A 29 -9.10 8.65 -0.61
C MET A 29 -8.82 8.70 0.89
N ARG A 30 -9.51 9.60 1.58
CA ARG A 30 -9.17 9.96 2.97
C ARG A 30 -10.24 9.49 3.94
N ASN A 31 -9.83 9.19 5.16
CA ASN A 31 -10.72 8.88 6.28
C ASN A 31 -11.77 7.79 5.93
N ILE A 32 -11.32 6.74 5.24
CA ILE A 32 -12.17 5.62 4.85
C ILE A 32 -12.34 4.68 6.02
N ARG A 33 -13.58 4.49 6.47
CA ARG A 33 -13.90 3.56 7.56
C ARG A 33 -13.65 2.12 7.12
N ILE A 34 -12.95 1.38 7.97
CA ILE A 34 -12.62 -0.03 7.69
C ILE A 34 -13.84 -0.92 7.90
N SER A 35 -14.66 -0.61 8.90
CA SER A 35 -15.90 -1.31 9.22
C SER A 35 -16.94 -0.32 9.71
N THR A 36 -18.23 -0.63 9.53
CA THR A 36 -19.34 0.17 10.05
C THR A 36 -19.34 0.27 11.57
N ASP A 37 -18.78 -0.75 12.23
CA ASP A 37 -18.83 -0.91 13.69
C ASP A 37 -17.57 -0.36 14.39
N SER A 38 -16.62 0.22 13.63
CA SER A 38 -15.38 0.79 14.14
C SER A 38 -15.21 2.24 13.69
N GLU A 39 -14.69 3.07 14.60
CA GLU A 39 -14.22 4.44 14.28
C GLU A 39 -12.84 4.43 13.59
N ASP A 40 -12.25 3.25 13.37
CA ASP A 40 -10.99 3.14 12.65
C ASP A 40 -11.16 3.54 11.18
N ALA A 41 -10.39 4.55 10.80
CA ALA A 41 -10.31 5.04 9.44
C ALA A 41 -8.89 4.93 8.89
N VAL A 42 -8.79 4.74 7.58
CA VAL A 42 -7.53 4.68 6.83
C VAL A 42 -7.56 5.62 5.65
N ASP A 43 -6.38 5.99 5.20
CA ASP A 43 -6.21 6.62 3.91
C ASP A 43 -5.80 5.56 2.88
N LEU A 44 -6.31 5.69 1.65
CA LEU A 44 -6.03 4.82 0.53
C LEU A 44 -5.38 5.63 -0.59
N ILE A 45 -4.28 5.15 -1.14
CA ILE A 45 -3.66 5.72 -2.35
C ILE A 45 -3.82 4.73 -3.49
N TYR A 46 -4.51 5.12 -4.53
CA TYR A 46 -4.58 4.38 -5.79
C TYR A 46 -3.63 5.00 -6.80
N GLY A 47 -3.01 4.19 -7.64
CA GLY A 47 -2.19 4.67 -8.75
C GLY A 47 -1.28 3.61 -9.31
N ASN A 48 -0.50 3.97 -10.34
CA ASN A 48 0.43 3.07 -11.01
C ASN A 48 1.82 3.23 -10.41
N ALA A 49 2.38 2.16 -9.83
CA ALA A 49 3.69 2.20 -9.18
C ALA A 49 4.60 1.04 -9.63
N VAL A 50 5.91 1.19 -9.43
CA VAL A 50 6.88 0.13 -9.70
C VAL A 50 6.90 -0.85 -8.53
N THR A 51 6.22 -1.99 -8.69
CA THR A 51 6.00 -2.96 -7.60
C THR A 51 7.26 -3.61 -7.08
N SER A 52 8.30 -3.78 -7.91
CA SER A 52 9.60 -4.29 -7.45
C SER A 52 10.16 -3.41 -6.34
N LYS A 53 10.08 -2.08 -6.50
CA LYS A 53 10.57 -1.12 -5.50
C LYS A 53 9.77 -1.18 -4.21
N LEU A 54 8.48 -1.56 -4.24
CA LEU A 54 7.67 -1.74 -3.03
C LEU A 54 8.01 -3.05 -2.30
N GLU A 55 8.44 -4.08 -3.04
CA GLU A 55 8.74 -5.41 -2.50
C GLU A 55 10.22 -5.58 -2.08
N ASP A 56 11.13 -4.73 -2.58
CA ASP A 56 12.58 -4.84 -2.42
C ASP A 56 13.04 -4.78 -0.95
N GLU A 57 12.32 -4.09 -0.05
CA GLU A 57 12.63 -4.05 1.39
C GLU A 57 12.55 -5.43 2.07
N ARG A 58 11.74 -6.36 1.52
CA ARG A 58 11.65 -7.73 2.01
C ARG A 58 12.78 -8.60 1.48
N VAL A 59 13.30 -8.30 0.29
CA VAL A 59 14.35 -9.09 -0.36
C VAL A 59 15.70 -8.80 0.29
N GLU A 60 15.98 -7.55 0.67
CA GLU A 60 17.29 -7.17 1.21
C GLU A 60 17.55 -7.73 2.62
N ARG A 61 16.50 -7.83 3.46
CA ARG A 61 16.62 -8.52 4.77
C ARG A 61 16.78 -10.04 4.65
N LYS A 62 16.24 -10.66 3.59
CA LYS A 62 16.46 -12.10 3.32
C LYS A 62 17.74 -12.38 2.53
N ARG A 63 18.30 -11.40 1.84
CA ARG A 63 19.52 -11.53 1.01
C ARG A 63 20.73 -10.80 1.58
N LYS A 64 21.02 -11.01 2.87
CA LYS A 64 22.43 -11.03 3.33
C LYS A 64 23.23 -12.23 2.78
N TRP A 65 22.72 -12.95 1.78
CA TRP A 65 23.39 -14.11 1.21
C TRP A 65 23.10 -14.31 -0.29
N LYS A 66 23.41 -13.31 -1.13
CA LYS A 66 24.01 -13.50 -2.47
C LYS A 66 23.79 -12.27 -3.32
N THR A 67 24.92 -11.70 -3.71
CA THR A 67 25.10 -10.72 -4.77
C THR A 67 24.48 -11.26 -6.06
N THR A 68 23.31 -10.74 -6.42
CA THR A 68 22.80 -10.86 -7.78
C THR A 68 22.46 -9.47 -8.24
N LYS A 69 23.30 -8.93 -9.13
CA LYS A 69 22.98 -7.76 -9.95
C LYS A 69 21.66 -8.07 -10.66
N LEU A 70 20.56 -7.48 -10.22
CA LEU A 70 19.29 -7.60 -10.94
C LEU A 70 19.43 -6.81 -12.25
N SER A 71 19.08 -7.50 -13.34
CA SER A 71 18.95 -6.95 -14.69
C SER A 71 18.08 -5.70 -14.67
N HIS A 72 18.41 -4.76 -15.55
CA HIS A 72 17.53 -3.66 -16.00
C HIS A 72 16.28 -4.24 -16.71
N ASP A 73 15.50 -5.06 -16.02
CA ASP A 73 14.18 -5.44 -16.50
C ASP A 73 13.30 -4.21 -16.47
N LYS A 74 12.60 -3.99 -17.58
CA LYS A 74 11.67 -2.88 -17.79
C LYS A 74 10.80 -2.74 -16.55
N GLN A 75 10.96 -1.63 -15.81
CA GLN A 75 10.16 -1.33 -14.63
C GLN A 75 8.70 -1.25 -15.05
N GLN A 76 7.97 -2.34 -14.85
CA GLN A 76 6.57 -2.42 -15.21
C GLN A 76 5.75 -1.72 -14.13
N LEU A 77 5.10 -0.64 -14.51
CA LEU A 77 4.10 0.00 -13.67
C LEU A 77 2.92 -0.95 -13.50
N THR A 78 2.52 -1.17 -12.25
CA THR A 78 1.35 -1.97 -11.91
C THR A 78 0.36 -1.06 -11.17
N TYR A 79 -0.93 -1.21 -11.48
CA TYR A 79 -1.96 -0.54 -10.73
C TYR A 79 -2.03 -1.10 -9.30
N CYS A 80 -1.88 -0.22 -8.33
CA CYS A 80 -1.77 -0.55 -6.92
C CYS A 80 -2.78 0.22 -6.08
N CYS A 81 -3.18 -0.39 -4.97
CA CYS A 81 -3.81 0.29 -3.86
C CYS A 81 -2.88 0.21 -2.64
N ILE A 82 -2.55 1.35 -2.05
CA ILE A 82 -1.73 1.44 -0.84
C ILE A 82 -2.64 1.86 0.32
N VAL A 83 -2.86 0.95 1.25
CA VAL A 83 -3.64 1.16 2.48
C VAL A 83 -2.71 1.70 3.56
N ILE A 84 -2.98 2.89 4.07
CA ILE A 84 -2.13 3.54 5.07
C ILE A 84 -2.79 3.39 6.43
N LEU A 85 -2.17 2.60 7.30
CA LEU A 85 -2.61 2.49 8.69
C LEU A 85 -2.11 3.68 9.52
N PRO A 86 -2.98 4.31 10.32
CA PRO A 86 -2.53 5.29 11.29
C PRO A 86 -1.66 4.63 12.35
N VAL A 87 -0.52 5.25 12.67
CA VAL A 87 0.49 4.79 13.64
C VAL A 87 -0.09 4.52 15.03
N VAL A 88 -1.25 5.11 15.32
CA VAL A 88 -1.94 5.05 16.63
C VAL A 88 -2.69 3.74 16.87
N SER A 89 -2.75 2.82 15.91
CA SER A 89 -3.33 1.48 16.11
C SER A 89 -2.39 0.66 17.02
N GLY A 90 -2.51 0.82 18.34
CA GLY A 90 -1.67 0.22 19.39
C GLY A 90 -1.62 -1.31 19.46
N SER A 91 -2.11 -2.02 18.44
CA SER A 91 -1.89 -3.45 18.26
C SER A 91 -0.82 -3.67 17.20
N SER A 92 0.37 -4.09 17.63
CA SER A 92 1.47 -4.54 16.78
C SER A 92 1.16 -5.79 15.94
N THR A 93 -0.04 -6.35 16.09
CA THR A 93 -0.50 -7.56 15.41
C THR A 93 -1.85 -7.30 14.74
N LEU A 94 -1.85 -7.26 13.40
CA LEU A 94 -3.07 -7.28 12.61
C LEU A 94 -3.60 -8.72 12.56
N SER A 95 -4.85 -8.91 12.98
CA SER A 95 -5.51 -10.21 12.86
C SER A 95 -5.83 -10.52 11.40
N MET A 96 -5.98 -11.81 11.06
CA MET A 96 -6.41 -12.21 9.72
C MET A 96 -7.74 -11.56 9.32
N LYS A 97 -8.69 -11.47 10.26
CA LYS A 97 -9.96 -10.77 10.07
C LYS A 97 -9.72 -9.31 9.65
N ARG A 98 -8.79 -8.64 10.32
CA ARG A 98 -8.46 -7.24 10.01
C ARG A 98 -7.83 -7.07 8.63
N LEU A 99 -6.97 -7.99 8.21
CA LEU A 99 -6.40 -7.97 6.87
C LEU A 99 -7.49 -8.14 5.78
N VAL A 100 -8.47 -8.99 6.03
CA VAL A 100 -9.63 -9.17 5.12
C VAL A 100 -10.49 -7.91 5.07
N GLU A 101 -10.79 -7.28 6.20
CA GLU A 101 -11.54 -6.02 6.25
C GLU A 101 -10.82 -4.89 5.48
N LEU A 102 -9.51 -4.76 5.64
CA LEU A 102 -8.71 -3.77 4.91
C LEU A 102 -8.73 -4.03 3.39
N GLN A 103 -8.65 -5.29 2.98
CA GLN A 103 -8.76 -5.66 1.57
C GLN A 103 -10.14 -5.32 1.01
N GLN A 104 -11.22 -5.70 1.72
CA GLN A 104 -12.59 -5.39 1.32
C GLN A 104 -12.83 -3.87 1.24
N CYS A 105 -12.27 -3.11 2.19
CA CYS A 105 -12.31 -1.65 2.19
C CYS A 105 -11.61 -1.07 0.94
N ALA A 106 -10.43 -1.58 0.59
CA ALA A 106 -9.70 -1.18 -0.61
C ALA A 106 -10.41 -1.57 -1.92
N ASP A 107 -11.19 -2.65 -1.92
CA ASP A 107 -11.98 -3.09 -3.07
C ASP A 107 -13.26 -2.25 -3.23
N ALA A 108 -13.95 -1.94 -2.12
CA ALA A 108 -15.18 -1.15 -2.13
C ALA A 108 -14.97 0.31 -2.54
N ASN A 109 -13.76 0.84 -2.35
CA ASN A 109 -13.40 2.22 -2.66
C ASN A 109 -12.59 2.36 -3.96
N GLU A 110 -12.48 1.29 -4.76
CA GLU A 110 -11.73 1.36 -6.01
C GLU A 110 -12.40 2.32 -7.02
N PRO A 111 -11.66 3.26 -7.65
CA PRO A 111 -12.21 4.18 -8.63
C PRO A 111 -12.84 3.48 -9.84
N ASN A 112 -14.10 3.83 -10.17
CA ASN A 112 -14.93 3.21 -11.22
C ASN A 112 -14.34 3.22 -12.65
N HIS A 113 -13.29 3.99 -12.91
CA HIS A 113 -12.73 4.21 -14.25
C HIS A 113 -11.56 3.28 -14.60
N VAL A 114 -11.14 2.41 -13.68
CA VAL A 114 -10.04 1.49 -13.92
C VAL A 114 -10.62 0.14 -14.37
N LEU A 115 -10.46 -0.18 -15.66
CA LEU A 115 -10.63 -1.54 -16.17
C LEU A 115 -9.86 -2.49 -15.25
N ARG A 116 -10.46 -3.61 -14.81
CA ARG A 116 -9.91 -4.64 -13.90
C ARG A 116 -8.50 -5.13 -14.27
N ALA A 117 -7.51 -4.24 -14.23
CA ALA A 117 -6.12 -4.58 -14.15
C ALA A 117 -5.96 -5.34 -12.84
N THR A 118 -5.00 -6.26 -12.81
CA THR A 118 -4.69 -7.05 -11.61
C THR A 118 -4.17 -6.11 -10.52
N LYS A 119 -5.08 -5.44 -9.80
CA LYS A 119 -4.76 -4.50 -8.73
C LYS A 119 -3.98 -5.25 -7.68
N ARG A 120 -2.83 -4.71 -7.30
CA ARG A 120 -2.10 -5.18 -6.12
C ARG A 120 -2.37 -4.26 -4.94
N THR A 121 -2.88 -4.84 -3.86
CA THR A 121 -3.06 -4.11 -2.61
C THR A 121 -1.83 -4.26 -1.73
N PHE A 122 -1.30 -3.16 -1.24
CA PHE A 122 -0.24 -3.10 -0.26
C PHE A 122 -0.73 -2.41 0.99
N LEU A 123 -0.30 -2.91 2.14
CA LEU A 123 -0.41 -2.26 3.42
C LEU A 123 0.87 -1.46 3.69
N SER A 124 0.73 -0.17 3.95
CA SER A 124 1.83 0.69 4.37
C SER A 124 1.77 0.92 5.88
N ILE A 125 2.91 0.70 6.53
CA ILE A 125 3.15 1.04 7.94
C ILE A 125 4.29 2.04 7.94
N THR A 126 4.12 3.17 8.62
CA THR A 126 5.15 4.18 8.77
C THR A 126 5.24 4.65 10.23
N ASP A 127 6.46 4.91 10.71
CA ASP A 127 6.74 5.51 12.03
C ASP A 127 7.46 6.86 11.89
N ALA A 128 7.23 7.56 10.76
CA ALA A 128 7.91 8.78 10.30
C ALA A 128 9.39 8.61 9.92
N ALA A 129 10.14 7.68 10.52
CA ALA A 129 11.53 7.42 10.19
C ALA A 129 11.67 6.31 9.13
N ASN A 130 10.74 5.37 9.11
CA ASN A 130 10.71 4.25 8.19
C ASN A 130 9.33 4.11 7.56
N ILE A 131 9.31 3.57 6.35
CA ILE A 131 8.11 3.14 5.65
C ILE A 131 8.32 1.67 5.33
N SER A 132 7.27 0.86 5.45
CA SER A 132 7.30 -0.55 5.07
C SER A 132 6.02 -0.92 4.35
N TYR A 133 6.17 -1.60 3.21
CA TYR A 133 5.07 -2.05 2.37
C TYR A 133 4.91 -3.58 2.47
N TYR A 134 3.70 -4.03 2.75
CA TYR A 134 3.34 -5.44 2.84
C TYR A 134 2.27 -5.75 1.81
N VAL A 135 2.52 -6.69 0.91
CA VAL A 135 1.49 -7.16 -0.02
C VAL A 135 0.34 -7.78 0.79
N LEU A 136 -0.86 -7.23 0.64
CA LEU A 136 -2.09 -7.87 1.10
C LEU A 136 -2.47 -8.89 0.04
N GLN A 137 -2.13 -10.15 0.29
CA GLN A 137 -2.63 -11.24 -0.54
C GLN A 137 -4.09 -11.46 -0.17
N THR A 138 -5.00 -11.27 -1.13
CA THR A 138 -6.32 -11.91 -1.06
C THR A 138 -6.11 -13.38 -0.71
N PRO A 139 -6.87 -13.97 0.23
CA PRO A 139 -6.89 -15.42 0.32
C PRO A 139 -7.22 -15.93 -1.08
N ALA A 140 -6.35 -16.78 -1.62
CA ALA A 140 -6.66 -17.50 -2.83
C ALA A 140 -8.04 -18.12 -2.59
N THR A 141 -9.03 -17.74 -3.41
CA THR A 141 -10.27 -18.50 -3.52
C THR A 141 -9.83 -19.94 -3.76
N LEU A 142 -9.91 -20.77 -2.72
CA LEU A 142 -9.78 -22.21 -2.86
C LEU A 142 -10.92 -22.65 -3.78
N PRO A 143 -10.63 -23.47 -4.80
CA PRO A 143 -11.66 -24.00 -5.70
C PRO A 143 -12.70 -24.82 -4.95
#